data_AF-E3NHZ5-F1
#
_entry.id   AF-E3NHZ5-F1
#
_cell.length_a   1.000
_cell.length_b   1.000
_cell.length_c   1.000
_cell.angle_alpha   90.00
_cell.angle_beta   90.00
_cell.angle_gamma   90.00
#
_symmetry.space_group_name_H-M   'P 1'
#
loop_
_entity.id
_entity.type
_entity.pdbx_description
1 polymer ?
#
loop_
_entity_poly.entity_id
_entity_poly.type
_entity_poly.pdbx_seq_one_letter_code
_entity_poly.pdbx_strand_id
1 'polypeptide(L)'
;MKELHIVKSEWIEYERLLEIDCKSVILEKNRISDEQWNLFLKKWIAMETHLNLVYLDLDNRELDGFRDRVLHDIPYEVVDEGKNRVLKTRRNKRKKISGGIDIKRIDGKTATFFVYRMLSEERFAMSIH
;
A
#
# COMPACT_ATOMS: atom_id res chain seq x y z
N MET A 1 6.42 4.41 -15.71
CA MET A 1 4.99 4.75 -15.98
C MET A 1 4.42 5.59 -14.82
N LYS A 2 3.39 6.44 -15.03
CA LYS A 2 2.85 7.32 -13.96
C LYS A 2 1.82 6.61 -13.06
N GLU A 3 0.93 5.83 -13.65
CA GLU A 3 -0.12 5.08 -12.96
C GLU A 3 -0.41 3.78 -13.72
N LEU A 4 -0.58 2.68 -12.98
CA LEU A 4 -1.04 1.39 -13.46
C LEU A 4 -2.32 1.06 -12.70
N HIS A 5 -3.42 0.82 -13.41
CA HIS A 5 -4.70 0.46 -12.81
C HIS A 5 -5.27 -0.76 -13.51
N ILE A 6 -5.45 -1.85 -12.76
CA ILE A 6 -5.98 -3.12 -13.25
C ILE A 6 -7.14 -3.54 -12.36
N VAL A 7 -8.36 -3.49 -12.93
CA VAL A 7 -9.63 -3.76 -12.20
C VAL A 7 -9.89 -5.25 -11.97
N LYS A 8 -9.42 -6.09 -12.89
CA LYS A 8 -9.52 -7.55 -12.82
C LYS A 8 -8.11 -8.11 -12.78
N SER A 9 -7.46 -7.98 -11.63
CA SER A 9 -6.06 -8.38 -11.42
C SER A 9 -5.92 -9.82 -10.90
N GLU A 10 -6.96 -10.65 -11.01
CA GLU A 10 -6.94 -12.06 -10.59
C GLU A 10 -5.86 -12.88 -11.29
N TRP A 11 -5.47 -12.48 -12.50
CA TRP A 11 -4.45 -13.12 -13.34
C TRP A 11 -3.03 -12.61 -13.07
N ILE A 12 -2.88 -11.55 -12.25
CA ILE A 12 -1.56 -11.04 -11.88
C ILE A 12 -1.00 -11.91 -10.77
N GLU A 13 0.00 -12.68 -11.13
CA GLU A 13 0.81 -13.46 -10.19
C GLU A 13 1.82 -12.56 -9.47
N TYR A 14 2.37 -13.07 -8.37
CA TYR A 14 3.31 -12.33 -7.53
C TYR A 14 4.59 -11.92 -8.29
N GLU A 15 5.08 -12.79 -9.16
CA GLU A 15 6.26 -12.54 -9.99
C GLU A 15 6.02 -11.33 -10.92
N ARG A 16 4.81 -11.26 -11.49
CA ARG A 16 4.39 -10.11 -12.33
C ARG A 16 4.25 -8.84 -11.53
N LEU A 17 3.79 -8.92 -10.27
CA LEU A 17 3.78 -7.76 -9.38
C LEU A 17 5.19 -7.19 -9.27
N LEU A 18 6.21 -8.01 -8.98
CA LEU A 18 7.59 -7.55 -8.76
C LEU A 18 8.23 -6.86 -9.98
N GLU A 19 7.78 -7.18 -11.19
CA GLU A 19 8.27 -6.59 -12.44
C GLU A 19 7.69 -5.17 -12.71
N ILE A 20 6.67 -4.74 -11.97
CA ILE A 20 6.02 -3.45 -12.20
C ILE A 20 6.92 -2.29 -11.72
N ASP A 21 7.27 -1.38 -12.63
CA ASP A 21 7.89 -0.09 -12.31
C ASP A 21 6.94 1.09 -12.59
N CYS A 22 6.10 1.36 -11.60
CA CYS A 22 5.13 2.44 -11.67
C CYS A 22 5.06 3.25 -10.37
N LYS A 23 4.83 4.56 -10.49
CA LYS A 23 4.68 5.45 -9.33
C LYS A 23 3.38 5.22 -8.56
N SER A 24 2.35 4.71 -9.22
CA SER A 24 1.03 4.48 -8.65
C SER A 24 0.51 3.16 -9.16
N VAL A 25 0.22 2.21 -8.27
CA VAL A 25 -0.26 0.87 -8.60
C VAL A 25 -1.61 0.66 -7.93
N ILE A 26 -2.63 0.33 -8.72
CA ILE A 26 -4.00 0.10 -8.24
C ILE A 26 -4.42 -1.29 -8.75
N LEU A 27 -4.57 -2.23 -7.83
CA LEU A 27 -4.93 -3.62 -8.14
C LEU A 27 -6.24 -3.97 -7.44
N GLU A 28 -7.28 -4.16 -8.24
CA GLU A 28 -8.57 -4.63 -7.74
C GLU A 28 -8.73 -6.12 -8.06
N LYS A 29 -9.32 -6.87 -7.14
CA LYS A 29 -9.54 -8.32 -7.21
C LYS A 29 -8.26 -9.13 -7.39
N ASN A 30 -7.14 -8.66 -6.84
CA ASN A 30 -5.90 -9.42 -6.86
C ASN A 30 -6.06 -10.70 -6.02
N ARG A 31 -5.32 -11.76 -6.39
CA ARG A 31 -5.28 -13.04 -5.65
C ARG A 31 -3.96 -13.23 -4.90
N ILE A 32 -3.21 -12.15 -4.69
CA ILE A 32 -1.92 -12.17 -4.02
C ILE A 32 -2.15 -12.43 -2.52
N SER A 33 -1.51 -13.49 -2.01
CA SER A 33 -1.70 -13.94 -0.63
C SER A 33 -1.10 -12.96 0.38
N ASP A 34 -1.51 -13.07 1.64
CA ASP A 34 -0.95 -12.25 2.72
C ASP A 34 0.57 -12.49 2.90
N GLU A 35 1.03 -13.73 2.69
CA GLU A 35 2.46 -14.10 2.68
C GLU A 35 3.21 -13.43 1.52
N GLN A 36 2.61 -13.38 0.33
CA GLN A 36 3.21 -12.70 -0.82
C GLN A 36 3.25 -11.18 -0.64
N TRP A 37 2.22 -10.58 -0.04
CA TRP A 37 2.26 -9.16 0.34
C TRP A 37 3.31 -8.89 1.41
N ASN A 38 3.48 -9.78 2.38
CA ASN A 38 4.53 -9.68 3.39
C ASN A 38 5.91 -9.69 2.72
N LEU A 39 6.15 -10.64 1.80
CA LEU A 39 7.40 -10.74 1.06
C LEU A 39 7.63 -9.50 0.18
N PHE A 40 6.59 -9.01 -0.50
CA PHE A 40 6.64 -7.76 -1.27
C PHE A 40 7.11 -6.58 -0.40
N LEU A 41 6.53 -6.41 0.79
CA LEU A 41 6.87 -5.31 1.68
C LEU A 41 8.29 -5.44 2.23
N LYS A 42 8.75 -6.65 2.58
CA LYS A 42 10.15 -6.89 2.95
C LYS A 42 11.11 -6.49 1.84
N LYS A 43 10.81 -6.88 0.59
CA LYS A 43 11.58 -6.47 -0.59
C LYS A 43 11.56 -4.96 -0.79
N TRP A 44 10.41 -4.32 -0.60
CA TRP A 44 10.31 -2.86 -0.69
C TRP A 44 11.13 -2.17 0.41
N ILE A 45 11.07 -2.64 1.66
CA ILE A 45 11.86 -2.15 2.80
C ILE A 45 13.36 -2.28 2.54
N ALA A 46 13.78 -3.39 1.93
CA ALA A 46 15.17 -3.66 1.54
C ALA A 46 15.60 -2.95 0.24
N MET A 47 14.74 -2.12 -0.36
CA MET A 47 14.99 -1.45 -1.65
C MET A 47 15.24 -2.38 -2.83
N GLU A 48 14.70 -3.60 -2.80
CA GLU A 48 14.85 -4.57 -3.88
C GLU A 48 13.78 -4.43 -4.98
N THR A 49 12.68 -3.72 -4.71
CA THR A 49 11.58 -3.56 -5.67
C THR A 49 10.86 -2.22 -5.51
N HIS A 50 10.18 -1.77 -6.56
CA HIS A 50 9.25 -0.63 -6.51
C HIS A 50 9.87 0.66 -5.95
N LEU A 51 11.11 0.95 -6.33
CA LEU A 51 11.87 2.11 -5.83
C LEU A 51 11.17 3.45 -6.09
N ASN A 52 10.44 3.53 -7.22
CA ASN A 52 9.69 4.69 -7.68
C ASN A 52 8.25 4.75 -7.15
N LEU A 53 7.79 3.74 -6.41
CA LEU A 53 6.43 3.68 -5.91
C LEU A 53 6.17 4.87 -4.98
N VAL A 54 5.00 5.48 -5.14
CA VAL A 54 4.49 6.57 -4.31
C VAL A 54 3.12 6.20 -3.74
N TYR A 55 2.38 5.35 -4.43
CA TYR A 55 1.01 4.99 -4.08
C TYR A 55 0.67 3.56 -4.47
N LEU A 56 0.11 2.78 -3.55
CA LEU A 56 -0.48 1.46 -3.79
C LEU A 56 -1.93 1.47 -3.28
N ASP A 57 -2.86 0.91 -4.03
CA ASP A 57 -4.29 0.82 -3.69
C ASP A 57 -4.78 -0.60 -3.97
N LEU A 58 -5.42 -1.19 -2.96
CA LEU A 58 -5.97 -2.54 -2.96
C LEU A 58 -7.44 -2.47 -2.55
N ASP A 59 -8.26 -3.35 -3.11
CA ASP A 59 -9.63 -3.58 -2.65
C ASP A 59 -9.72 -4.72 -1.63
N ASN A 60 -10.87 -4.80 -0.94
CA ASN A 60 -11.23 -5.90 -0.03
C ASN A 60 -10.21 -6.16 1.10
N ARG A 61 -9.58 -5.10 1.63
CA ARG A 61 -8.67 -5.20 2.77
C ARG A 61 -9.09 -4.26 3.89
N GLU A 62 -8.98 -4.76 5.11
CA GLU A 62 -9.18 -4.01 6.35
C GLU A 62 -7.83 -3.74 7.00
N LEU A 63 -7.68 -2.58 7.64
CA LEU A 63 -6.38 -2.12 8.16
C LEU A 63 -5.82 -3.04 9.25
N ASP A 64 -6.63 -3.39 10.25
CA ASP A 64 -6.21 -4.29 11.34
C ASP A 64 -5.92 -5.71 10.83
N GLY A 65 -6.78 -6.24 9.96
CA GLY A 65 -6.55 -7.56 9.35
C GLY A 65 -5.30 -7.60 8.46
N PHE A 66 -4.94 -6.50 7.81
CA PHE A 66 -3.68 -6.39 7.06
C PHE A 66 -2.49 -6.32 8.02
N ARG A 67 -2.58 -5.54 9.09
CA ARG A 67 -1.55 -5.48 10.15
C ARG A 67 -1.24 -6.87 10.70
N ASP A 68 -2.27 -7.60 11.11
CA ASP A 68 -2.10 -8.85 11.84
C ASP A 68 -1.67 -10.02 10.94
N ARG A 69 -2.08 -10.03 9.65
CA ARG A 69 -1.74 -11.11 8.72
C ARG A 69 -0.53 -10.81 7.85
N VAL A 70 -0.36 -9.58 7.41
CA VAL A 70 0.70 -9.18 6.47
C VAL A 70 1.90 -8.57 7.18
N LEU A 71 1.71 -7.79 8.25
CA LEU A 71 2.81 -7.09 8.94
C LEU A 71 3.31 -7.83 10.19
N HIS A 72 2.90 -9.09 10.39
CA HIS A 72 3.15 -9.84 11.64
C HIS A 72 4.63 -9.95 12.05
N ASP A 73 5.57 -9.92 11.10
CA ASP A 73 7.00 -9.93 11.35
C ASP A 73 7.76 -8.74 10.72
N ILE A 74 7.02 -7.68 10.37
CA ILE A 74 7.57 -6.42 9.85
C ILE A 74 7.42 -5.36 10.95
N PRO A 75 8.50 -4.66 11.36
CA PRO A 75 8.38 -3.54 12.29
C PRO A 75 7.45 -2.45 11.76
N TYR A 76 6.46 -2.06 12.55
CA TYR A 76 5.51 -0.99 12.22
C TYR A 76 5.23 -0.07 13.41
N GLU A 77 4.73 1.13 13.12
CA GLU A 77 4.28 2.12 14.10
C GLU A 77 2.81 2.46 13.85
N VAL A 78 1.95 2.34 14.87
CA VAL A 78 0.55 2.77 14.76
C VAL A 78 0.48 4.28 14.96
N VAL A 79 -0.13 4.98 14.00
CA VAL A 79 -0.34 6.43 14.08
C VAL A 79 -1.62 6.70 14.86
N ASP A 80 -1.50 7.59 15.85
CA ASP A 80 -2.62 8.05 16.68
C ASP A 80 -3.75 8.66 15.83
N GLU A 81 -5.00 8.28 16.10
CA GLU A 81 -6.20 8.77 15.39
C GLU A 81 -6.41 10.29 15.53
N GLY A 82 -5.94 10.89 16.63
CA GLY A 82 -5.94 12.34 16.82
C GLY A 82 -4.96 13.07 15.90
N LYS A 83 -3.97 12.36 15.34
CA LYS A 83 -2.99 12.91 14.39
C LYS A 83 -3.51 12.79 12.96
N ASN A 84 -3.47 13.91 12.26
CA ASN A 84 -3.90 14.00 10.88
C ASN A 84 -2.71 14.24 9.94
N ARG A 85 -2.69 13.54 8.80
CA ARG A 85 -1.69 13.70 7.75
C ARG A 85 -2.35 13.93 6.40
N VAL A 86 -1.72 14.73 5.55
CA VAL A 86 -2.17 14.92 4.17
C VAL A 86 -1.46 13.90 3.29
N LEU A 87 -2.13 12.80 2.98
CA LEU A 87 -1.57 11.68 2.23
C LEU A 87 -2.07 11.70 0.79
N LYS A 88 -1.27 11.13 -0.10
CA LYS A 88 -1.62 10.96 -1.51
C LYS A 88 -2.64 9.82 -1.62
N THR A 89 -3.68 10.06 -2.40
CA THR A 89 -4.70 9.06 -2.76
C THR A 89 -4.75 8.90 -4.28
N ARG A 90 -5.62 8.01 -4.75
CA ARG A 90 -5.86 7.74 -6.18
C ARG A 90 -6.02 9.02 -7.01
N ARG A 91 -5.57 9.00 -8.28
CA ARG A 91 -5.56 10.14 -9.23
C ARG A 91 -4.73 11.34 -8.74
N ASN A 92 -3.67 11.10 -7.98
CA ASN A 92 -2.81 12.13 -7.38
C ASN A 92 -3.57 13.15 -6.51
N LYS A 93 -4.74 12.78 -5.97
CA LYS A 93 -5.44 13.62 -5.01
C LYS A 93 -4.74 13.54 -3.66
N ARG A 94 -5.03 14.51 -2.78
CA ARG A 94 -4.54 14.54 -1.41
C ARG A 94 -5.72 14.60 -0.46
N LYS A 95 -5.70 13.78 0.58
CA LYS A 95 -6.73 13.76 1.61
C LYS A 95 -6.10 13.86 2.99
N LYS A 96 -6.82 14.53 3.90
CA LYS A 96 -6.52 14.49 5.33
C LYS A 96 -6.97 13.13 5.87
N ILE A 97 -6.02 12.37 6.39
CA ILE A 97 -6.21 11.02 6.95
C ILE A 97 -5.85 11.07 8.43
N SER A 98 -6.69 10.52 9.27
CA SER A 98 -6.46 10.31 10.71
C SER A 98 -5.91 8.90 10.95
N GLY A 99 -4.89 8.77 11.79
CA GLY A 99 -4.28 7.49 12.11
C GLY A 99 -3.52 6.84 10.94
N GLY A 100 -3.55 5.51 10.88
CA GLY A 100 -2.82 4.69 9.91
C GLY A 100 -1.70 3.87 10.54
N ILE A 101 -0.96 3.14 9.70
CA ILE A 101 0.16 2.29 10.12
C ILE A 101 1.38 2.63 9.28
N ASP A 102 2.47 3.00 9.93
CA ASP A 102 3.73 3.37 9.29
C ASP A 102 4.69 2.18 9.25
N ILE A 103 5.35 1.99 8.10
CA ILE A 103 6.56 1.18 7.96
C ILE A 103 7.69 2.04 7.41
N LYS A 104 8.95 1.68 7.71
CA LYS A 104 10.14 2.43 7.28
C LYS A 104 10.96 1.61 6.30
N ARG A 105 11.36 2.23 5.19
CA ARG A 105 12.33 1.68 4.24
C ARG A 105 13.75 2.00 4.68
N ILE A 106 14.73 1.22 4.25
CA ILE A 106 16.13 1.38 4.66
C ILE A 106 16.76 2.72 4.24
N ASP A 107 16.21 3.41 3.23
CA ASP A 107 16.59 4.78 2.86
C ASP A 107 15.93 5.87 3.69
N GLY A 108 15.18 5.51 4.74
CA GLY A 108 14.50 6.44 5.64
C GLY A 108 13.13 6.91 5.17
N LYS A 109 12.63 6.46 4.00
CA LYS A 109 11.26 6.79 3.57
C LYS A 109 10.22 6.11 4.45
N THR A 110 9.10 6.77 4.65
CA THR A 110 7.96 6.22 5.38
C THR A 110 6.84 5.87 4.42
N ALA A 111 6.25 4.69 4.57
CA ALA A 111 4.99 4.34 3.94
C ALA A 111 3.91 4.25 5.01
N THR A 112 2.78 4.93 4.79
CA THR A 112 1.61 4.87 5.67
C THR A 112 0.51 4.08 4.98
N PHE A 113 0.04 3.02 5.64
CA PHE A 113 -1.18 2.29 5.30
C PHE A 113 -2.40 2.96 5.95
N PHE A 114 -3.48 3.11 5.20
CA PHE A 114 -4.72 3.71 5.68
C PHE A 114 -5.90 3.27 4.83
N VAL A 115 -7.11 3.45 5.38
CA VAL A 115 -8.36 3.29 4.65
C VAL A 115 -8.97 4.65 4.40
N TYR A 116 -9.55 4.85 3.23
CA TYR A 116 -10.29 6.07 2.91
C TYR A 116 -11.49 5.76 2.01
N ARG A 117 -12.54 6.57 2.15
CA ARG A 117 -13.72 6.47 1.28
C ARG A 117 -13.48 7.19 -0.05
N MET A 118 -13.75 6.50 -1.14
CA MET A 118 -13.80 7.03 -2.51
C MET A 118 -15.17 6.73 -3.11
N LEU A 119 -15.98 7.77 -3.34
CA LEU A 119 -17.39 7.61 -3.71
C LEU A 119 -18.13 6.72 -2.69
N SER A 120 -18.68 5.58 -3.12
CA SER A 120 -19.37 4.59 -2.28
C SER A 120 -18.49 3.41 -1.84
N GLU A 121 -17.18 3.45 -2.12
CA GLU A 121 -16.26 2.35 -1.83
C GLU A 121 -15.22 2.75 -0.77
N GLU A 122 -14.91 1.83 0.14
CA GLU A 122 -13.72 1.93 0.98
C GLU A 122 -12.52 1.36 0.25
N ARG A 123 -11.41 2.10 0.29
CA ARG A 123 -10.16 1.75 -0.38
C ARG A 123 -9.07 1.61 0.67
N PHE A 124 -8.33 0.51 0.60
CA PHE A 124 -7.11 0.30 1.37
C PHE A 124 -5.94 0.83 0.55
N ALA A 125 -5.13 1.70 1.13
CA ALA A 125 -4.03 2.34 0.43
C ALA A 125 -2.74 2.40 1.25
N MET A 126 -1.62 2.45 0.53
CA MET A 126 -0.31 2.78 1.05
C MET A 126 0.22 4.02 0.32
N SER A 127 0.59 5.06 1.05
CA SER A 127 1.21 6.27 0.51
C SER A 127 2.62 6.42 1.06
N ILE A 128 3.58 6.70 0.19
CA ILE A 128 5.00 6.90 0.54
C ILE A 128 5.30 8.40 0.59
N HIS A 129 5.96 8.86 1.66
CA HIS A 129 6.34 10.25 1.91
C HIS A 129 7.69 10.39 2.60
#